data_AF-A0A8P0SQM5-F1
#
_entry.id   AF-A0A8P0SQM5-F1
#
_cell.length_a   1.000
_cell.length_b   1.000
_cell.length_c   1.000
_cell.angle_alpha   90.00
_cell.angle_beta   90.00
_cell.angle_gamma   90.00
#
_symmetry.space_group_name_H-M   'P 1'
#
loop_
_entity.id
_entity.type
_entity.pdbx_description
1 polymer ?
#
loop_
_entity_poly.entity_id
_entity_poly.type
_entity_poly.pdbx_seq_one_letter_code
_entity_poly.pdbx_strand_id
1 'polypeptide(L)'
;MWDKDSNITLSISLLLAGADFQIVVTQEPSLSVSPGGTVTLTCGLSSGSVTISNYPDWYQQTPGRSPRMLIYNTNNRPSGVPNHFSGSISGNKAALTITGAQPEDEAYYYCAVYQGSGSSYTYPQYLR
;
A
#
# COMPACT_ATOMS: atom_id res chain seq x y z
N MET A 1 -25.89 -51.39 27.22
CA MET A 1 -26.14 -50.21 26.38
C MET A 1 -25.61 -49.01 27.15
N TRP A 2 -24.35 -48.64 26.92
CA TRP A 2 -23.73 -47.38 27.33
C TRP A 2 -22.68 -47.05 26.29
N ASP A 3 -22.66 -45.79 25.89
CA ASP A 3 -22.31 -45.28 24.58
C ASP A 3 -20.82 -45.32 24.18
N LYS A 4 -20.61 -45.42 22.86
CA LYS A 4 -19.36 -45.13 22.18
C LYS A 4 -19.21 -43.62 22.03
N ASP A 5 -17.96 -43.17 22.10
CA ASP A 5 -17.39 -41.93 21.55
C ASP A 5 -16.68 -41.08 22.61
N SER A 6 -15.50 -41.57 23.04
CA SER A 6 -14.47 -40.70 23.62
C SER A 6 -13.40 -40.45 22.56
N ASN A 7 -13.49 -39.30 21.89
CA ASN A 7 -12.41 -38.77 21.07
C ASN A 7 -11.21 -38.47 21.98
N ILE A 8 -10.09 -39.15 21.74
CA ILE A 8 -8.81 -38.87 22.40
C ILE A 8 -8.18 -37.68 21.67
N THR A 9 -8.25 -36.49 22.25
CA THR A 9 -7.53 -35.31 21.76
C THR A 9 -6.10 -35.35 22.30
N LEU A 10 -5.09 -35.44 21.42
CA LEU A 10 -3.68 -35.26 21.79
C LEU A 10 -3.34 -33.78 21.82
N SER A 11 -3.23 -33.20 23.01
CA SER A 11 -2.74 -31.83 23.21
C SER A 11 -1.21 -31.83 23.32
N ILE A 12 -0.51 -31.32 22.29
CA ILE A 12 0.93 -31.09 22.37
C ILE A 12 1.15 -29.73 23.06
N SER A 13 1.51 -29.76 24.33
CA SER A 13 1.91 -28.57 25.09
C SER A 13 3.41 -28.33 24.93
N LEU A 14 3.79 -27.37 24.08
CA LEU A 14 5.18 -26.94 23.94
C LEU A 14 5.49 -25.84 24.98
N LEU A 15 6.22 -26.20 26.04
CA LEU A 15 6.72 -25.23 27.01
C LEU A 15 8.02 -24.60 26.49
N LEU A 16 7.91 -23.44 25.83
CA LEU A 16 9.06 -22.59 25.54
C LEU A 16 9.29 -21.66 26.74
N ALA A 17 10.40 -21.87 27.44
CA ALA A 17 10.87 -20.96 28.48
C ALA A 17 11.57 -19.75 27.86
N GLY A 18 11.02 -18.55 28.05
CA GLY A 18 11.75 -17.28 28.11
C GLY A 18 12.11 -16.58 26.80
N ALA A 19 11.29 -15.60 26.41
CA ALA A 19 11.66 -14.21 26.13
C ALA A 19 10.37 -13.44 25.81
N ASP A 20 10.02 -12.42 26.61
CA ASP A 20 8.96 -11.47 26.25
C ASP A 20 9.44 -10.61 25.08
N PHE A 21 9.38 -11.16 23.87
CA PHE A 21 9.38 -10.38 22.65
C PHE A 21 7.93 -10.02 22.34
N GLN A 22 7.53 -8.80 22.65
CA GLN A 22 6.35 -8.23 22.01
C GLN A 22 6.68 -8.05 20.52
N ILE A 23 6.36 -9.06 19.71
CA ILE A 23 6.32 -8.90 18.25
C ILE A 23 5.12 -8.01 17.96
N VAL A 24 5.36 -6.70 17.90
CA VAL A 24 4.35 -5.75 17.43
C VAL A 24 4.30 -5.88 15.92
N VAL A 25 3.31 -6.62 15.42
CA VAL A 25 2.97 -6.63 14.00
C VAL A 25 2.17 -5.35 13.72
N THR A 26 2.85 -4.30 13.30
CA THR A 26 2.17 -3.12 12.72
C THR A 26 1.90 -3.41 11.24
N GLN A 27 0.66 -3.75 10.93
CA GLN A 27 0.18 -3.80 9.55
C GLN A 27 -0.03 -2.35 9.07
N GLU A 28 0.69 -1.96 8.02
CA GLU A 28 0.50 -0.68 7.32
C GLU A 28 -0.98 -0.51 6.90
N PRO A 29 -1.48 0.73 6.77
CA PRO A 29 -2.89 0.96 6.49
C PRO A 29 -3.24 0.42 5.11
N SER A 30 -3.96 -0.71 5.08
CA SER A 30 -4.71 -1.12 3.91
C SER A 30 -5.84 -0.11 3.70
N LEU A 31 -5.97 0.39 2.48
CA LEU A 31 -7.09 1.23 2.05
C LEU A 31 -8.13 0.32 1.39
N SER A 32 -9.40 0.69 1.50
CA SER A 32 -10.47 0.01 0.78
C SER A 32 -11.29 0.98 -0.06
N VAL A 33 -11.74 0.53 -1.22
CA VAL A 33 -12.63 1.29 -2.10
C VAL A 33 -13.67 0.37 -2.74
N SER A 34 -14.92 0.78 -2.74
CA SER A 34 -15.97 0.04 -3.45
C SER A 34 -15.76 0.15 -4.97
N PRO A 35 -16.16 -0.86 -5.76
CA PRO A 35 -16.16 -0.76 -7.22
C PRO A 35 -16.87 0.51 -7.71
N GLY A 36 -16.24 1.25 -8.62
CA GLY A 36 -16.71 2.54 -9.11
C GLY A 36 -16.48 3.73 -8.15
N GLY A 37 -15.98 3.48 -6.95
CA GLY A 37 -15.68 4.49 -5.94
C GLY A 37 -14.44 5.34 -6.29
N THR A 38 -14.15 6.32 -5.45
CA THR A 38 -12.95 7.16 -5.56
C THR A 38 -12.11 7.02 -4.30
N VAL A 39 -10.81 6.85 -4.47
CA VAL A 39 -9.84 6.81 -3.36
C VAL A 39 -8.66 7.73 -3.68
N THR A 40 -8.09 8.32 -2.64
CA THR A 40 -6.87 9.13 -2.74
C THR A 40 -5.82 8.55 -1.81
N LEU A 41 -4.75 8.03 -2.41
CA LEU A 41 -3.55 7.59 -1.72
C LEU A 41 -2.64 8.80 -1.52
N THR A 42 -1.90 8.84 -0.41
CA THR A 42 -0.97 9.95 -0.14
C THR A 42 0.38 9.46 0.37
N CYS A 43 1.43 10.15 -0.05
CA CYS A 43 2.80 9.95 0.43
C CYS A 43 3.41 11.29 0.85
N GLY A 44 4.18 11.27 1.93
CA GLY A 44 4.83 12.44 2.49
C GLY A 44 6.27 12.15 2.86
N LEU A 45 7.02 13.22 3.08
CA LEU A 45 8.36 13.14 3.64
C LEU A 45 8.26 13.00 5.17
N SER A 46 9.24 12.35 5.79
CA SER A 46 9.33 12.28 7.25
C SER A 46 9.53 13.66 7.89
N SER A 47 10.17 14.57 7.16
CA SER A 47 10.31 15.98 7.50
C SER A 47 10.19 16.86 6.25
N GLY A 48 9.62 18.06 6.42
CA GLY A 48 9.39 19.01 5.33
C GLY A 48 8.08 18.78 4.57
N SER A 49 8.01 19.34 3.36
CA SER A 49 6.81 19.32 2.52
C SER A 49 7.13 18.80 1.14
N VAL A 50 6.27 17.93 0.60
CA VAL A 50 6.30 17.56 -0.82
C VAL A 50 5.78 18.74 -1.63
N THR A 51 6.54 19.16 -2.62
CA THR A 51 6.17 20.19 -3.58
C THR A 51 6.43 19.69 -5.01
N ILE A 52 6.01 20.47 -6.01
CA ILE A 52 6.22 20.11 -7.43
C ILE A 52 7.70 19.95 -7.80
N SER A 53 8.62 20.61 -7.09
CA SER A 53 10.07 20.49 -7.34
C SER A 53 10.65 19.16 -6.84
N ASN A 54 9.87 18.38 -6.09
CA ASN A 54 10.26 17.04 -5.67
C ASN A 54 9.86 15.95 -6.67
N TYR A 55 9.18 16.31 -7.76
CA TYR A 55 8.78 15.40 -8.85
C TYR A 55 8.21 14.05 -8.36
N PRO A 56 7.15 14.02 -7.53
CA PRO A 56 6.62 12.76 -7.05
C PRO A 56 6.12 11.88 -8.19
N ASP A 57 6.51 10.61 -8.13
CA ASP A 57 6.10 9.56 -9.04
C ASP A 57 5.27 8.52 -8.28
N TRP A 58 4.34 7.88 -8.98
CA TRP A 58 3.51 6.81 -8.45
C TRP A 58 3.65 5.54 -9.28
N TYR A 59 3.72 4.42 -8.57
CA TYR A 59 3.84 3.09 -9.15
C TYR A 59 2.79 2.15 -8.56
N GLN A 60 2.35 1.19 -9.35
CA GLN A 60 1.44 0.13 -8.92
C GLN A 60 2.12 -1.22 -9.15
N GLN A 61 1.97 -2.12 -8.19
CA GLN A 61 2.43 -3.49 -8.26
C GLN A 61 1.30 -4.44 -7.87
N THR A 62 0.73 -5.09 -8.87
CA THR A 62 -0.14 -6.26 -8.65
C THR A 62 0.70 -7.40 -8.07
N PRO A 63 0.19 -8.18 -7.08
CA PRO A 63 0.90 -9.34 -6.56
C PRO A 63 1.41 -10.27 -7.68
N GLY A 64 2.69 -10.64 -7.61
CA GLY A 64 3.35 -11.48 -8.62
C GLY A 64 3.75 -10.78 -9.93
N ARG A 65 3.56 -9.45 -10.04
CA ARG A 65 4.01 -8.65 -11.19
C ARG A 65 5.09 -7.64 -10.78
N SER A 66 5.83 -7.13 -11.78
CA SER A 66 6.77 -6.03 -11.58
C SER A 66 6.02 -4.70 -11.40
N PRO A 67 6.58 -3.73 -10.65
CA PRO A 67 6.00 -2.39 -10.55
C PRO A 67 5.84 -1.74 -11.93
N ARG A 68 4.68 -1.10 -12.15
CA ARG A 68 4.38 -0.26 -13.32
C ARG A 68 4.22 1.19 -12.90
N MET A 69 4.77 2.11 -13.67
CA MET A 69 4.60 3.55 -13.44
C MET A 69 3.17 3.98 -13.82
N LEU A 70 2.51 4.72 -12.94
CA LEU A 70 1.20 5.30 -13.16
C LEU A 70 1.27 6.81 -13.42
N ILE A 71 2.05 7.53 -12.61
CA ILE A 71 2.23 8.97 -12.70
C ILE A 71 3.72 9.28 -12.54
N TYR A 72 4.22 10.23 -13.30
CA TYR A 72 5.56 10.79 -13.15
C TYR A 72 5.52 12.32 -13.11
N ASN A 73 6.58 12.94 -12.58
CA ASN A 73 6.71 14.39 -12.51
C ASN A 73 5.43 15.06 -11.95
N THR A 74 4.91 14.55 -10.84
CA THR A 74 3.71 15.03 -10.12
C THR A 74 2.37 14.67 -10.74
N ASN A 75 2.16 14.94 -12.02
CA ASN A 75 0.84 14.83 -12.65
C ASN A 75 0.86 14.32 -14.09
N ASN A 76 2.02 13.96 -14.63
CA ASN A 76 2.09 13.40 -15.98
C ASN A 76 1.79 11.91 -15.95
N ARG A 77 0.93 11.47 -16.86
CA ARG A 77 0.56 10.06 -16.97
C ARG A 77 1.22 9.46 -18.23
N PRO A 78 1.96 8.34 -18.13
CA PRO A 78 2.50 7.65 -19.29
C PRO A 78 1.40 7.19 -20.27
N SER A 79 1.75 7.04 -21.54
CA SER A 79 0.84 6.45 -22.53
C SER A 79 0.46 5.02 -22.12
N GLY A 80 -0.81 4.65 -22.32
CA GLY A 80 -1.35 3.34 -21.96
C GLY A 80 -1.79 3.19 -20.50
N VAL A 81 -1.53 4.17 -19.63
CA VAL A 81 -2.11 4.18 -18.27
C VAL A 81 -3.56 4.70 -18.34
N PRO A 82 -4.54 4.00 -17.73
CA PRO A 82 -5.94 4.41 -17.74
C PRO A 82 -6.19 5.83 -17.23
N ASN A 83 -7.23 6.48 -17.75
CA ASN A 83 -7.49 7.89 -17.47
C ASN A 83 -8.00 8.18 -16.05
N HIS A 84 -8.41 7.13 -15.33
CA HIS A 84 -8.96 7.20 -13.99
C HIS A 84 -7.90 7.37 -12.89
N PHE A 85 -6.62 7.23 -13.23
CA PHE A 85 -5.49 7.61 -12.37
C PHE A 85 -5.09 9.07 -12.58
N SER A 86 -4.88 9.81 -11.49
CA SER A 86 -4.39 11.19 -11.52
C SER A 86 -3.47 11.49 -10.35
N GLY A 87 -2.38 12.22 -10.59
CA GLY A 87 -1.46 12.67 -9.55
C GLY A 87 -1.60 14.15 -9.25
N SER A 88 -1.35 14.52 -8.00
CA SER A 88 -1.40 15.91 -7.52
C SER A 88 -0.55 16.08 -6.26
N ILE A 89 -0.47 17.33 -5.76
CA ILE A 89 -0.03 17.62 -4.40
C ILE A 89 -1.27 18.03 -3.60
N SER A 90 -1.52 17.35 -2.48
CA SER A 90 -2.58 17.67 -1.53
C SER A 90 -1.97 18.12 -0.21
N GLY A 91 -2.09 19.41 0.09
CA GLY A 91 -1.41 20.04 1.22
C GLY A 91 0.12 19.96 1.05
N ASN A 92 0.78 19.16 1.88
CA ASN A 92 2.22 18.94 1.86
C ASN A 92 2.63 17.51 1.45
N LYS A 93 1.70 16.76 0.84
CA LYS A 93 1.88 15.36 0.43
C LYS A 93 1.63 15.19 -1.05
N ALA A 94 2.32 14.26 -1.70
CA ALA A 94 1.89 13.81 -3.01
C ALA A 94 0.63 12.97 -2.85
N ALA A 95 -0.26 13.05 -3.84
CA ALA A 95 -1.53 12.36 -3.86
C ALA A 95 -1.74 11.66 -5.20
N LEU A 96 -2.22 10.41 -5.14
CA LEU A 96 -2.72 9.66 -6.28
C LEU A 96 -4.21 9.45 -6.08
N THR A 97 -5.01 10.02 -6.96
CA THR A 97 -6.46 9.82 -6.97
C THR A 97 -6.83 8.82 -8.06
N ILE A 98 -7.59 7.81 -7.65
CA ILE A 98 -8.15 6.76 -8.49
C ILE A 98 -9.66 6.97 -8.45
N THR A 99 -10.25 7.41 -9.55
CA THR A 99 -11.71 7.51 -9.70
C THR A 99 -12.26 6.25 -10.35
N GLY A 100 -13.54 5.91 -10.12
CA GLY A 100 -14.15 4.77 -10.81
C GLY A 100 -13.40 3.45 -10.60
N ALA A 101 -12.97 3.18 -9.36
CA ALA A 101 -12.07 2.07 -9.03
C ALA A 101 -12.53 0.72 -9.62
N GLN A 102 -11.59 -0.01 -10.20
CA GLN A 102 -11.81 -1.26 -10.91
C GLN A 102 -11.14 -2.43 -10.17
N PRO A 103 -11.55 -3.69 -10.40
CA PRO A 103 -10.90 -4.86 -9.79
C PRO A 103 -9.38 -4.93 -10.05
N GLU A 104 -8.93 -4.43 -11.20
CA GLU A 104 -7.52 -4.38 -11.58
C GLU A 104 -6.70 -3.33 -10.81
N ASP A 105 -7.37 -2.46 -10.04
CA ASP A 105 -6.72 -1.45 -9.20
C ASP A 105 -6.30 -2.01 -7.83
N GLU A 106 -6.74 -3.22 -7.46
CA GLU A 106 -6.27 -3.92 -6.24
C GLU A 106 -4.79 -4.28 -6.38
N ALA A 107 -3.94 -3.58 -5.61
CA ALA A 107 -2.49 -3.67 -5.75
C ALA A 107 -1.76 -2.97 -4.59
N TYR A 108 -0.44 -3.17 -4.55
CA TYR A 108 0.46 -2.30 -3.79
C TYR A 108 0.78 -1.04 -4.59
N TYR A 109 0.71 0.11 -3.92
CA TYR A 109 1.05 1.41 -4.49
C TYR A 109 2.29 1.97 -3.81
N TYR A 110 3.21 2.47 -4.61
CA TYR A 110 4.48 3.04 -4.17
C TYR A 110 4.57 4.48 -4.65
N CYS A 111 5.11 5.33 -3.80
CA CYS A 111 5.43 6.70 -4.14
C CYS A 111 6.94 6.91 -4.01
N ALA A 112 7.51 7.58 -5.00
CA ALA A 112 8.88 8.05 -4.99
C ALA A 112 8.89 9.57 -5.01
N VAL A 113 9.68 10.20 -4.15
CA VAL A 113 9.81 11.66 -4.08
C VAL A 113 11.29 12.02 -4.13
N TYR A 114 11.70 12.93 -5.01
CA TYR A 114 13.09 13.33 -5.18
C TYR A 114 13.44 14.53 -4.28
N GLN A 115 14.59 14.45 -3.62
CA GLN A 115 15.16 15.51 -2.80
C GLN A 115 16.61 15.77 -3.23
N GLY A 116 16.82 16.78 -4.06
CA GLY A 116 18.16 17.16 -4.52
C GLY A 116 18.88 16.02 -5.23
N SER A 117 19.90 15.43 -4.59
CA SER A 117 20.67 14.29 -5.10
C SER A 117 20.14 12.90 -4.70
N GLY A 118 19.06 12.81 -3.94
CA GLY A 118 18.49 11.54 -3.46
C GLY A 118 17.01 11.34 -3.81
N SER A 119 16.54 10.10 -3.64
CA SER A 119 15.12 9.74 -3.75
C SER A 119 14.66 9.10 -2.44
N SER A 120 13.50 9.53 -1.95
CA SER A 120 12.82 8.95 -0.80
C SER A 120 11.64 8.12 -1.28
N TYR A 121 11.56 6.88 -0.80
CA TYR A 121 10.44 5.96 -1.06
C TYR A 121 9.64 5.78 0.23
N THR A 122 8.32 5.80 0.13
CA THR A 122 7.45 5.45 1.27
C THR A 122 7.13 3.97 1.28
N TYR A 123 6.72 3.45 2.45
CA TYR A 123 6.16 2.11 2.55
C TYR A 123 4.97 1.94 1.59
N PRO A 124 4.81 0.74 1.00
CA PRO A 124 3.72 0.49 0.08
C PRO A 124 2.37 0.57 0.78
N GLN A 125 1.41 1.15 0.08
CA GLN A 125 0.01 1.16 0.50
C GLN A 125 -0.74 0.09 -0.28
N TYR A 126 -1.37 -0.86 0.42
CA TYR A 126 -2.22 -1.85 -0.23
C TYR A 126 -3.63 -1.29 -0.39
N LEU A 127 -4.13 -1.24 -1.63
CA LEU A 127 -5.52 -0.88 -1.91
C LEU A 127 -6.30 -2.16 -2.21
N ARG A 128 -7.44 -2.31 -1.55
CA ARG A 128 -8.42 -3.40 -1.73
C ARG A 128 -9.75 -2.88 -2.24
#